data_AF-A0A920MEF2-F1
#
_entry.id   AF-A0A920MEF2-F1
#
_cell.length_a   1.000
_cell.length_b   1.000
_cell.length_c   1.000
_cell.angle_alpha   90.00
_cell.angle_beta   90.00
_cell.angle_gamma   90.00
#
_symmetry.space_group_name_H-M   'P 1'
#
loop_
_entity.id
_entity.type
_entity.pdbx_description
1 polymer ?
#
loop_
_entity_poly.entity_id
_entity_poly.type
_entity_poly.pdbx_seq_one_letter_code
_entity_poly.pdbx_strand_id
1 'polypeptide(L)'
;MNIRNFSTTSTDPSSPPDESLEFTKAELLKRTGLSEEKFKELESYGILPKSNQSRGETYNADDLFVTQMFQGFYSYGIEPRHFRHIKRGADAEALLIDQRLTGLQGKRAIKAVVELAKLSSELKTLLLRRALHGKAILADKAVSIFRKTQLCF
;
A
#
# COMPACT_ATOMS: atom_id res chain seq x y z
N MET A 1 12.63 10.48 -14.55
CA MET A 1 11.83 10.15 -13.35
C MET A 1 12.27 8.78 -12.91
N ASN A 2 13.13 8.70 -11.89
CA ASN A 2 13.85 7.46 -11.55
C ASN A 2 12.96 6.59 -10.66
N ILE A 3 12.11 5.77 -11.27
CA ILE A 3 11.27 4.80 -10.56
C ILE A 3 12.20 3.68 -10.11
N ARG A 4 12.72 3.77 -8.88
CA ARG A 4 13.48 2.68 -8.27
C ARG A 4 12.59 1.44 -8.29
N ASN A 5 13.10 0.33 -8.83
CA ASN A 5 12.43 -0.96 -8.79
C ASN A 5 12.16 -1.33 -7.33
N PHE A 6 10.90 -1.18 -6.91
CA PHE A 6 10.45 -1.61 -5.60
C PHE A 6 10.36 -3.13 -5.62
N SER A 7 11.47 -3.81 -5.37
CA SER A 7 11.40 -5.20 -4.94
C SER A 7 10.73 -5.19 -3.57
N THR A 8 9.40 -5.28 -3.55
CA THR A 8 8.68 -5.80 -2.40
C THR A 8 9.21 -7.22 -2.22
N THR A 9 10.27 -7.38 -1.43
CA THR A 9 10.75 -8.69 -1.01
C THR A 9 9.62 -9.30 -0.19
N SER A 10 8.68 -9.96 -0.88
CA SER A 10 7.55 -10.73 -0.37
C SER A 10 7.27 -10.49 1.12
N THR A 11 6.61 -9.36 1.46
CA THR A 11 6.13 -9.15 2.83
C THR A 11 5.13 -10.28 3.12
N ASP A 12 5.58 -11.26 3.91
CA ASP A 12 4.77 -12.42 4.28
C ASP A 12 3.72 -11.95 5.30
N PRO A 13 2.42 -11.96 4.95
CA PRO A 13 1.36 -11.46 5.82
C PRO A 13 1.16 -12.32 7.08
N SER A 14 1.78 -13.50 7.15
CA SER A 14 1.74 -14.35 8.33
C SER A 14 2.82 -14.04 9.37
N SER A 15 3.82 -13.25 8.99
CA SER A 15 4.90 -12.82 9.88
C SER A 15 4.64 -11.38 10.36
N PRO A 16 4.93 -11.06 11.63
CA PRO A 16 4.92 -9.68 12.08
C PRO A 16 6.00 -8.87 11.32
N PRO A 17 5.87 -7.54 11.27
CA PRO A 17 6.92 -6.67 10.74
C PRO A 17 8.26 -6.94 11.43
N ASP A 18 9.36 -6.67 10.72
CA ASP A 18 10.70 -6.83 11.29
C ASP A 18 10.95 -5.79 12.41
N GLU A 19 10.78 -6.24 13.66
CA GLU A 19 11.00 -5.43 14.86
C GLU A 19 12.49 -5.17 15.16
N SER A 20 13.41 -5.87 14.48
CA SER A 20 14.85 -5.61 14.65
C SER A 20 15.31 -4.31 13.97
N LEU A 21 14.48 -3.80 13.04
CA LEU A 21 14.72 -2.57 12.31
C LEU A 21 13.81 -1.47 12.86
N GLU A 22 14.39 -0.62 13.70
CA GLU A 22 13.73 0.59 14.20
C GLU A 22 14.29 1.82 13.48
N PHE A 23 13.39 2.71 13.05
CA PHE A 23 13.70 3.98 12.42
C PHE A 23 13.05 5.11 13.19
N THR A 24 13.80 6.19 13.38
CA THR A 24 13.21 7.46 13.81
C THR A 24 12.49 8.13 12.65
N LYS A 25 11.53 9.03 12.94
CA LYS A 25 10.90 9.88 11.91
C LYS A 25 11.94 10.59 11.05
N ALA A 26 12.99 11.16 11.66
CA ALA A 26 14.05 11.86 10.93
C ALA A 26 14.78 10.96 9.93
N GLU A 27 15.01 9.69 10.29
CA GLU A 27 15.62 8.71 9.38
C GLU A 27 14.69 8.33 8.23
N LEU A 28 13.39 8.15 8.50
CA LEU A 28 12.41 7.90 7.43
C LEU A 28 12.38 9.06 6.42
N LEU A 29 12.29 10.30 6.89
CA LEU A 29 12.30 11.49 6.02
C LEU A 29 13.60 11.56 5.21
N LYS A 30 14.75 11.33 5.84
CA LYS A 30 16.06 11.35 5.19
C LYS A 30 16.19 10.26 4.11
N ARG A 31 15.71 9.04 4.37
CA ARG A 31 15.81 7.91 3.44
C ARG A 31 14.85 8.02 2.27
N THR A 32 13.64 8.50 2.52
CA THR A 32 12.56 8.56 1.52
C THR A 32 12.51 9.87 0.75
N GLY A 33 13.08 10.95 1.30
CA GLY A 33 12.94 12.30 0.77
C GLY A 33 11.52 12.86 0.93
N LEU A 34 10.70 12.26 1.80
CA LEU A 34 9.37 12.78 2.10
C LEU A 34 9.48 14.06 2.94
N SER A 35 8.64 15.05 2.68
CA SER A 35 8.54 16.26 3.51
C SER A 35 7.82 15.95 4.82
N GLU A 36 8.10 16.72 5.87
CA GLU A 36 7.43 16.55 7.16
C GLU A 36 5.90 16.74 7.08
N GLU A 37 5.43 17.66 6.25
CA GLU A 37 3.98 17.90 6.02
C GLU A 37 3.29 16.64 5.51
N LYS A 38 3.78 16.06 4.41
CA LYS A 38 3.29 14.79 3.85
C LYS A 38 3.37 13.63 4.85
N PHE A 39 4.40 13.59 5.69
CA PHE A 39 4.48 12.59 6.75
C PHE A 39 3.34 12.73 7.76
N LYS A 40 3.06 13.96 8.21
CA LYS A 40 1.93 14.26 9.10
C LYS A 40 0.59 13.91 8.46
N GLU A 41 0.43 14.05 7.15
CA GLU A 41 -0.76 13.56 6.44
C GLU A 41 -0.91 12.05 6.56
N LEU A 42 0.17 11.28 6.36
CA LEU A 42 0.13 9.82 6.49
C LEU A 42 -0.32 9.38 7.89
N GLU A 43 0.17 10.02 8.95
CA GLU A 43 -0.28 9.77 10.32
C GLU A 43 -1.75 10.19 10.52
N SER A 44 -2.14 11.36 10.01
CA SER A 44 -3.48 11.93 10.19
C SER A 44 -4.55 11.07 9.53
N TYR A 45 -4.25 10.51 8.35
CA TYR A 45 -5.14 9.59 7.63
C TYR A 45 -5.00 8.13 8.11
N GLY A 46 -4.12 7.86 9.07
CA GLY A 46 -3.92 6.54 9.67
C GLY A 46 -3.30 5.53 8.72
N ILE A 47 -2.50 6.00 7.76
CA ILE A 47 -1.69 5.15 6.89
C ILE A 47 -0.43 4.70 7.62
N LEU A 48 0.21 5.63 8.32
CA LEU A 48 1.24 5.32 9.31
C LEU A 48 0.61 5.32 10.71
N PRO A 49 1.15 4.52 11.65
CA PRO A 49 0.76 4.62 13.04
C PRO A 49 1.02 6.04 13.55
N LYS A 50 0.13 6.56 14.39
CA LYS A 50 0.39 7.84 15.06
C LYS A 50 1.55 7.66 16.03
N SER A 51 2.49 8.61 16.03
CA SER A 51 3.51 8.71 17.08
C SER A 51 2.89 8.59 18.48
N ASN A 52 3.24 7.52 19.21
CA ASN A 52 2.93 7.40 20.63
C ASN A 52 4.09 8.01 21.42
N GLN A 53 3.86 9.21 21.96
CA GLN A 53 4.85 10.00 22.69
C GLN A 53 5.46 9.28 23.92
N SER A 54 4.85 8.20 24.39
CA SER A 54 5.27 7.48 25.60
C SER A 54 6.47 6.55 25.44
N ARG A 55 6.88 6.19 24.21
CA ARG A 55 7.91 5.15 23.99
C ARG A 55 9.07 5.54 23.07
N GLY A 56 9.13 6.80 22.62
CA GLY A 56 10.02 7.22 21.54
C GLY A 56 9.42 6.86 20.18
N GLU A 57 9.54 7.77 19.21
CA GLU A 57 8.94 7.61 17.88
C GLU A 57 9.74 6.61 17.04
N THR A 58 9.52 5.31 17.23
CA THR A 58 10.12 4.27 16.40
C THR A 58 9.11 3.73 15.38
N TYR A 59 9.58 3.60 14.15
CA TYR A 59 8.88 3.05 13.00
C TYR A 59 9.63 1.81 12.53
N ASN A 60 8.92 0.83 11.96
CA ASN A 60 9.53 -0.41 11.52
C ASN A 60 9.88 -0.39 10.02
N ALA A 61 10.34 -1.53 9.49
CA ALA A 61 10.64 -1.69 8.07
C ALA A 61 9.43 -1.47 7.15
N ASP A 62 8.23 -1.92 7.55
CA ASP A 62 7.01 -1.76 6.76
C ASP A 62 6.61 -0.28 6.65
N ASP A 63 6.75 0.49 7.74
CA ASP A 63 6.52 1.95 7.74
C ASP A 63 7.44 2.67 6.75
N LEU A 64 8.71 2.26 6.66
CA LEU A 64 9.66 2.77 5.67
C LEU A 64 9.17 2.48 4.24
N PHE A 65 8.75 1.25 3.96
CA PHE A 65 8.25 0.87 2.63
C PHE A 65 6.96 1.60 2.26
N VAL A 66 6.02 1.74 3.19
CA VAL A 66 4.80 2.52 3.01
C VAL A 66 5.14 3.97 2.67
N THR A 67 6.05 4.60 3.42
CA THR A 67 6.51 5.97 3.17
C THR A 67 7.13 6.12 1.78
N GLN A 68 7.94 5.15 1.34
CA GLN A 68 8.51 5.13 0.00
C GLN A 68 7.46 4.99 -1.10
N MET A 69 6.46 4.11 -0.92
CA MET A 69 5.36 3.96 -1.88
C MET A 69 4.56 5.26 -2.05
N PHE A 70 4.29 5.96 -0.94
CA PHE A 70 3.58 7.22 -0.97
C PHE A 70 4.34 8.33 -1.70
N GLN A 71 5.68 8.35 -1.65
CA GLN A 71 6.47 9.24 -2.50
C GLN A 71 6.10 9.07 -3.99
N GLY A 72 5.90 7.83 -4.44
CA GLY A 72 5.43 7.51 -5.78
C GLY A 72 4.02 8.02 -6.04
N PHE A 73 3.08 7.77 -5.13
CA PHE A 73 1.69 8.23 -5.26
C PHE A 73 1.56 9.75 -5.33
N TYR A 74 2.34 10.48 -4.52
CA TYR A 74 2.36 11.95 -4.56
C TYR A 74 2.78 12.50 -5.94
N SER A 75 3.64 11.80 -6.69
CA SER A 75 4.03 12.21 -8.04
C SER A 75 2.88 12.17 -9.06
N TYR A 76 1.82 11.42 -8.75
CA TYR A 76 0.58 11.35 -9.53
C TYR A 76 -0.55 12.19 -8.92
N GLY A 77 -0.28 13.01 -7.90
CA GLY A 77 -1.30 13.80 -7.19
C GLY A 77 -2.22 12.95 -6.31
N ILE A 78 -1.83 11.72 -5.96
CA ILE A 78 -2.63 10.82 -5.13
C ILE A 78 -2.16 10.92 -3.68
N GLU A 79 -3.00 11.55 -2.86
CA GLU A 79 -2.77 11.75 -1.43
C GLU A 79 -3.37 10.64 -0.53
N PRO A 80 -2.92 10.54 0.74
CA PRO A 80 -3.42 9.56 1.73
C PRO A 80 -4.94 9.54 1.90
N ARG A 81 -5.62 10.69 1.78
CA ARG A 81 -7.08 10.79 1.84
C ARG A 81 -7.80 9.88 0.85
N HIS A 82 -7.19 9.61 -0.31
CA HIS A 82 -7.74 8.74 -1.34
C HIS A 82 -7.64 7.25 -0.97
N PHE A 83 -6.76 6.88 -0.03
CA PHE A 83 -6.52 5.49 0.37
C PHE A 83 -7.41 5.02 1.52
N ARG A 84 -8.34 5.85 2.02
CA ARG A 84 -9.23 5.47 3.12
C ARG A 84 -10.02 4.19 2.84
N HIS A 85 -10.40 3.96 1.59
CA HIS A 85 -11.09 2.73 1.17
C HIS A 85 -10.14 1.53 1.13
N ILE A 86 -8.88 1.71 0.70
CA ILE A 86 -7.85 0.67 0.73
C ILE A 86 -7.57 0.24 2.17
N LYS A 87 -7.37 1.19 3.08
CA LYS A 87 -7.18 0.92 4.51
C LYS A 87 -8.35 0.12 5.09
N ARG A 88 -9.58 0.59 4.90
CA ARG A 88 -10.79 -0.12 5.37
C ARG A 88 -10.90 -1.53 4.76
N GLY A 89 -10.50 -1.70 3.50
CA GLY A 89 -10.45 -3.00 2.84
C GLY A 89 -9.45 -3.93 3.52
N ALA A 90 -8.24 -3.45 3.83
CA ALA A 90 -7.24 -4.22 4.56
C ALA A 90 -7.74 -4.62 5.96
N ASP A 91 -8.35 -3.68 6.70
CA ASP A 91 -8.95 -3.94 8.02
C ASP A 91 -10.04 -5.04 7.91
N ALA A 92 -10.89 -4.97 6.88
CA ALA A 92 -11.95 -5.97 6.65
C ALA A 92 -11.39 -7.34 6.21
N GLU A 93 -10.34 -7.36 5.39
CA GLU A 93 -9.67 -8.60 4.99
C GLU A 93 -9.01 -9.29 6.18
N ALA A 94 -8.37 -8.54 7.08
CA ALA A 94 -7.79 -9.08 8.31
C ALA A 94 -8.86 -9.77 9.17
N LEU A 95 -10.02 -9.13 9.36
CA LEU A 95 -11.15 -9.72 10.10
C LEU A 95 -11.72 -10.96 9.42
N LEU A 96 -11.82 -10.96 8.09
CA LEU A 96 -12.27 -12.12 7.32
C LEU A 96 -11.30 -13.28 7.50
N ILE A 97 -10.01 -13.04 7.38
CA ILE A 97 -8.98 -14.07 7.56
C ILE A 97 -9.03 -14.60 8.98
N ASP A 98 -9.04 -13.74 10.00
CA ASP A 98 -9.13 -14.12 11.41
C ASP A 98 -10.34 -15.03 11.69
N GLN A 99 -11.52 -14.65 11.19
CA GLN A 99 -12.73 -15.47 11.31
C GLN A 99 -12.53 -16.88 10.69
N ARG A 100 -11.80 -17.00 9.58
CA ARG A 100 -11.54 -18.28 8.91
C ARG A 100 -10.44 -19.10 9.56
N LEU A 101 -9.56 -18.48 10.34
CA LEU A 101 -8.53 -19.18 11.11
C LEU A 101 -9.09 -19.86 12.36
N THR A 102 -10.33 -19.57 12.77
CA THR A 102 -10.95 -20.17 13.96
C THR A 102 -10.86 -21.70 13.90
N GLY A 103 -10.15 -22.30 14.86
CA GLY A 103 -9.93 -23.75 14.94
C GLY A 103 -8.70 -24.28 14.17
N LEU A 104 -8.00 -23.45 13.41
CA LEU A 104 -6.68 -23.79 12.83
C LEU A 104 -5.57 -23.41 13.80
N GLN A 105 -4.47 -24.16 13.78
CA GLN A 105 -3.33 -23.95 14.68
C GLN A 105 -1.99 -24.16 13.95
N GLY A 106 -0.96 -23.49 14.45
CA GLY A 106 0.43 -23.61 14.00
C GLY A 106 0.58 -23.45 12.48
N LYS A 107 1.33 -24.37 11.86
CA LYS A 107 1.65 -24.34 10.42
C LYS A 107 0.43 -24.25 9.50
N ARG A 108 -0.71 -24.84 9.90
CA ARG A 108 -1.94 -24.81 9.09
C ARG A 108 -2.56 -23.41 9.06
N ALA A 109 -2.56 -22.71 10.20
CA ALA A 109 -3.04 -21.34 10.28
C ALA A 109 -2.15 -20.39 9.47
N ILE A 110 -0.83 -20.49 9.64
CA ILE A 110 0.17 -19.70 8.88
C ILE A 110 -0.04 -19.89 7.38
N LYS A 111 -0.14 -21.15 6.91
CA LYS A 111 -0.37 -21.45 5.50
C LYS A 111 -1.68 -20.82 4.98
N ALA A 112 -2.76 -20.89 5.76
CA ALA A 112 -4.03 -20.29 5.39
C ALA A 112 -3.95 -18.76 5.27
N VAL A 113 -3.22 -18.07 6.16
CA VAL A 113 -3.00 -16.62 6.05
C VAL A 113 -2.31 -16.27 4.73
N VAL A 114 -1.21 -16.95 4.41
CA VAL A 114 -0.44 -16.71 3.18
C VAL A 114 -1.30 -16.94 1.93
N GLU A 115 -2.03 -18.07 1.88
CA GLU A 115 -2.87 -18.42 0.74
C GLU A 115 -4.04 -17.44 0.56
N LEU A 116 -4.75 -17.09 1.64
CA LEU A 116 -5.89 -16.18 1.58
C LEU A 116 -5.47 -14.75 1.20
N ALA A 117 -4.36 -14.26 1.76
CA ALA A 117 -3.83 -12.94 1.41
C ALA A 117 -3.39 -12.87 -0.06
N LYS A 118 -2.75 -13.94 -0.57
CA LYS A 118 -2.38 -14.06 -1.98
C LYS A 118 -3.61 -14.04 -2.90
N LEU A 119 -4.61 -14.90 -2.62
CA LEU A 119 -5.84 -14.97 -3.40
C LEU A 119 -6.59 -13.63 -3.40
N SER A 120 -6.65 -12.96 -2.24
CA SER A 120 -7.25 -11.63 -2.12
C SER A 120 -6.53 -10.60 -3.00
N SER A 121 -5.20 -10.58 -2.99
CA SER A 121 -4.38 -9.68 -3.82
C SER A 121 -4.60 -9.90 -5.32
N GLU A 122 -4.64 -11.16 -5.75
CA GLU A 122 -4.92 -11.53 -7.14
C GLU A 122 -6.35 -11.12 -7.54
N LEU A 123 -7.35 -11.39 -6.69
CA LEU A 123 -8.74 -10.97 -6.92
C LEU A 123 -8.85 -9.45 -7.06
N LYS A 124 -8.24 -8.67 -6.15
CA LYS A 124 -8.21 -7.20 -6.23
C LYS A 124 -7.62 -6.70 -7.54
N THR A 125 -6.54 -7.32 -7.99
CA THR A 125 -5.91 -6.99 -9.28
C THR A 125 -6.85 -7.24 -10.46
N LEU A 126 -7.57 -8.37 -10.46
CA LEU A 126 -8.54 -8.70 -11.50
C LEU A 126 -9.77 -7.79 -11.48
N LEU A 127 -10.29 -7.45 -10.29
CA LEU A 127 -11.41 -6.52 -10.14
C LEU A 127 -11.02 -5.11 -10.56
N LEU A 128 -9.81 -4.65 -10.24
CA LEU A 128 -9.27 -3.38 -10.70
C LEU A 128 -9.16 -3.36 -12.23
N ARG A 129 -8.57 -4.41 -12.82
CA ARG A 129 -8.50 -4.57 -14.29
C ARG A 129 -9.90 -4.49 -14.90
N ARG A 130 -10.86 -5.22 -14.35
CA ARG A 130 -12.25 -5.20 -14.82
C ARG A 130 -12.88 -3.81 -14.68
N ALA A 131 -12.62 -3.08 -13.61
CA ALA A 131 -13.17 -1.74 -13.41
C ALA A 131 -12.59 -0.71 -14.41
N LEU A 132 -11.28 -0.80 -14.69
CA LEU A 132 -10.58 0.08 -15.63
C LEU A 132 -11.02 -0.11 -17.09
N HIS A 133 -11.39 -1.34 -17.47
CA HIS A 133 -11.80 -1.70 -18.84
C HIS A 133 -13.31 -1.86 -19.03
N GLY A 134 -14.06 -2.20 -17.97
CA GLY A 134 -15.51 -2.48 -18.04
C GLY A 134 -16.39 -1.24 -17.96
N LYS A 135 -15.89 -0.17 -17.35
CA LYS A 135 -16.33 1.21 -17.61
C LYS A 135 -15.31 1.75 -18.60
N ALA A 136 -15.69 2.41 -19.69
CA ALA A 136 -14.77 2.93 -20.71
C ALA A 136 -13.81 4.06 -20.21
N ILE A 137 -13.28 3.99 -18.98
CA ILE A 137 -12.40 4.99 -18.36
C ILE A 137 -11.10 5.15 -19.18
N LEU A 138 -10.59 4.03 -19.73
CA LEU A 138 -9.38 4.03 -20.56
C LEU A 138 -9.67 3.93 -22.06
N ALA A 139 -10.80 3.37 -22.48
CA ALA A 139 -11.16 3.29 -23.90
C ALA A 139 -11.36 4.70 -24.50
N ASP A 140 -11.99 5.63 -23.76
CA ASP A 140 -12.17 7.01 -24.22
C ASP A 140 -10.84 7.81 -24.25
N LYS A 141 -9.98 7.63 -23.25
CA LYS A 141 -8.69 8.33 -23.17
C LYS A 141 -7.68 7.83 -24.20
N ALA A 142 -7.60 6.52 -24.46
CA ALA A 142 -6.71 5.96 -25.46
C ALA A 142 -7.09 6.40 -26.88
N VAL A 143 -8.39 6.44 -27.21
CA VAL A 143 -8.89 6.95 -28.51
C VAL A 143 -8.61 8.46 -28.65
N SER A 144 -8.77 9.24 -27.58
CA SER A 144 -8.50 10.69 -27.59
C SER A 144 -7.00 11.02 -27.74
N ILE A 145 -6.13 10.25 -27.07
CA ILE A 145 -4.67 10.38 -27.21
C ILE A 145 -4.25 10.01 -28.63
N PHE A 146 -4.76 8.91 -29.20
CA PHE A 146 -4.43 8.47 -30.56
C PHE A 146 -4.88 9.47 -31.64
N ARG A 147 -6.05 10.10 -31.49
CA ARG A 147 -6.54 11.13 -32.43
C ARG A 147 -5.70 12.42 -32.40
N LYS A 148 -5.19 12.83 -31.22
CA LYS A 148 -4.35 14.03 -31.10
C LYS A 148 -3.00 13.87 -31.77
N THR A 149 -2.42 12.68 -31.75
CA THR A 149 -1.13 12.41 -32.43
C THR A 149 -1.26 12.29 -33.95
N GLN A 150 -2.46 12.04 -34.47
CA GLN A 150 -2.72 11.86 -35.90
C GLN A 150 -3.25 13.13 -36.60
N LEU A 151 -3.55 14.19 -35.84
CA LEU A 151 -3.92 15.53 -36.34
C LEU A 151 -2.76 16.54 -36.26
N CYS A 152 -1.59 16.10 -35.81
CA CYS A 152 -0.35 16.88 -35.82
C CYS A 152 0.65 16.27 -36.82
N PHE A 153 0.26 16.17 -38.09
CA PHE A 153 1.13 16.04 -39.26
C PHE A 153 0.41 16.62 -40.48
#